data_AF-A0A534ZZD2-F1
#
_entry.id   AF-A0A534ZZD2-F1
#
_cell.length_a   1.000
_cell.length_b   1.000
_cell.length_c   1.000
_cell.angle_alpha   90.00
_cell.angle_beta   90.00
_cell.angle_gamma   90.00
#
_symmetry.space_group_name_H-M   'P 1'
#
loop_
_entity.id
_entity.type
_entity.pdbx_description
1 polymer ?
#
loop_
_entity_poly.entity_id
_entity_poly.type
_entity_poly.pdbx_seq_one_letter_code
_entity_poly.pdbx_strand_id
1 'polypeptide(L)' 'AGHWGVPTMVFAGEPFFGQDRIELLVWRMRQHGLRARDR' A
#
# COMPACT_ATOMS: atom_id res chain seq x y z
N ALA A 1 11.66 -12.74 16.47
CA ALA A 1 10.41 -12.13 16.97
C ALA A 1 10.28 -10.75 16.34
N GLY A 2 9.27 -10.53 15.49
CA GLY A 2 9.13 -9.33 14.67
C GLY A 2 8.13 -9.54 13.54
N HIS A 3 6.99 -10.16 13.86
CA HIS A 3 5.85 -10.26 12.94
C HIS A 3 5.19 -8.87 12.91
N TRP A 4 5.78 -7.93 12.18
CA TRP A 4 5.09 -6.70 11.79
C TRP A 4 4.01 -7.14 10.81
N GLY A 5 2.75 -7.05 11.23
CA GLY A 5 1.63 -7.83 10.68
C GLY A 5 1.60 -7.96 9.15
N VAL A 6 1.17 -9.13 8.67
CA VAL A 6 0.76 -9.29 7.28
C VAL A 6 -0.44 -8.37 6.98
N PRO A 7 -0.59 -7.84 5.75
CA PRO A 7 0.19 -8.09 4.54
C PRO A 7 1.48 -7.27 4.43
N THR A 8 2.43 -7.78 3.64
CA THR A 8 3.54 -6.98 3.08
C THR A 8 3.19 -6.61 1.65
N MET A 9 3.19 -5.31 1.34
CA MET A 9 2.89 -4.76 0.03
C MET A 9 4.09 -3.96 -0.46
N VAL A 10 4.37 -3.96 -1.76
CA VAL A 10 5.48 -3.20 -2.35
C VAL A 10 4.97 -2.45 -3.57
N PHE A 11 5.26 -1.14 -3.66
CA PHE A 11 4.91 -0.30 -4.80
C PHE A 11 6.12 0.52 -5.23
N ALA A 12 6.52 0.42 -6.51
CA ALA A 12 7.69 1.12 -7.05
C ALA A 12 9.00 0.93 -6.23
N GLY A 13 9.19 -0.26 -5.64
CA GLY A 13 10.33 -0.58 -4.77
C GLY A 13 10.20 -0.08 -3.32
N GLU A 14 9.13 0.64 -2.99
CA GLU A 14 8.81 1.12 -1.64
C GLU A 14 7.96 0.08 -0.88
N PRO A 15 8.39 -0.41 0.30
CA PRO A 15 7.65 -1.40 1.07
C PRO A 15 6.65 -0.78 2.06
N PHE A 16 5.49 -1.45 2.23
CA PHE A 16 4.40 -1.09 3.14
C PHE A 16 4.00 -2.33 3.96
N PHE A 17 4.23 -2.31 5.27
CA PHE A 17 4.00 -3.45 6.17
C PHE A 17 2.79 -3.21 7.06
N GLY A 18 1.87 -4.18 7.12
CA GLY A 18 0.69 -4.11 7.96
C GLY A 18 -0.55 -3.58 7.23
N GLN A 19 -1.71 -4.01 7.73
CA GLN A 19 -3.01 -3.60 7.22
C GLN A 19 -3.24 -2.08 7.39
N ASP A 20 -2.69 -1.49 8.45
CA ASP A 20 -2.72 -0.05 8.74
C ASP A 20 -2.03 0.81 7.68
N ARG A 21 -1.20 0.20 6.81
CA ARG A 21 -0.51 0.89 5.72
C ARG A 21 -1.25 0.84 4.37
N ILE A 22 -2.40 0.18 4.29
CA ILE A 22 -3.17 0.10 3.04
C ILE A 22 -3.61 1.49 2.58
N GLU A 23 -4.11 2.34 3.48
CA GLU A 23 -4.54 3.69 3.11
C GLU A 23 -3.37 4.55 2.61
N LEU A 24 -2.20 4.41 3.25
CA LEU A 24 -0.98 5.09 2.83
C LEU A 24 -0.49 4.61 1.46
N LEU A 25 -0.52 3.30 1.21
CA LEU A 25 -0.22 2.73 -0.10
C LEU A 25 -1.16 3.29 -1.18
N VAL A 26 -2.47 3.33 -0.90
CA VAL A 26 -3.46 3.90 -1.85
C VAL A 26 -3.19 5.38 -2.11
N TRP A 27 -2.85 6.17 -1.07
CA TRP A 27 -2.45 7.56 -1.23
C TRP A 27 -1.21 7.67 -2.15
N ARG A 28 -0.19 6.84 -1.92
CA ARG A 28 1.03 6.83 -2.75
C ARG A 28 0.71 6.49 -4.19
N MET A 29 -0.08 5.46 -4.44
CA MET A 29 -0.50 5.06 -5.78
C MET A 29 -1.32 6.16 -6.49
N ARG A 30 -2.15 6.93 -5.77
CA ARG A 30 -2.87 8.08 -6.34
C ARG A 30 -1.93 9.20 -6.81
N GLN A 31 -0.83 9.45 -6.10
CA GLN A 31 0.22 10.37 -6.59
C GLN A 31 0.88 9.86 -7.88
N HIS A 32 0.82 8.56 -8.14
CA HIS A 32 1.28 7.91 -9.37
C HIS A 32 0.15 7.64 -10.40
N GLY A 33 -0.99 8.32 -10.26
CA GLY A 33 -2.06 8.30 -11.26
C GLY A 33 -3.09 7.17 -11.10
N LEU A 34 -3.11 6.46 -9.96
CA LEU A 34 -4.17 5.49 -9.67
C LEU A 34 -5.55 6.18 -9.67
N ARG A 35 -6.48 5.64 -10.47
CA ARG A 35 -7.88 6.09 -10.56
C ARG A 35 -8.81 5.07 -9.90
N ALA A 36 -9.96 5.56 -9.42
CA ALA A 36 -11.04 4.68 -8.99
C ALA A 36 -11.49 3.81 -10.17
N ARG A 37 -11.92 2.59 -9.89
CA ARG A 37 -12.46 1.70 -10.91
C ARG A 37 -13.92 2.07 -11.14
N ASP A 38 -14.27 2.42 -12.37
CA ASP A 38 -15.65 2.58 -12.80
C ASP A 38 -16.33 1.20 -12.82
N ARG A 39 -17.55 1.10 -12.28
CA ARG A 39 -18.30 -0.15 -12.17
C ARG A 39 -19.28 -0.30 -13.32
#